data_AF-A0A7K2N1Y0-F1
#
_entry.id   AF-A0A7K2N1Y0-F1
#
_cell.length_a   1.000
_cell.length_b   1.000
_cell.length_c   1.000
_cell.angle_alpha   90.00
_cell.angle_beta   90.00
_cell.angle_gamma   90.00
#
_symmetry.space_group_name_H-M   'P 1'
#
loop_
_entity.id
_entity.type
_entity.pdbx_description
1 polymer ?
#
loop_
_entity_poly.entity_id
_entity_poly.type
_entity_poly.pdbx_seq_one_letter_code
_entity_poly.pdbx_strand_id
1 'polypeptide(L)'
;MRAVAAAAAVWWAGPTGAAAADGGRAVDEPDVAVVVWADTGRTASWHAGESGFDRLRWLLDPVRTGTERVPEVWTEDRRPPVRFTVMWGLTGVGGWPQTRRAPGGDVAMLRQDQFFLAEDGTPWVRSDPAPDLTDDDIRWHRAPRRAYELMTDEGFFAAGGTGAEGDDGGRHAVWWAAAAGLGAGAAGTLLIRRAAGRYRAGPPRGEPRQELIDL
;
A
#
# COMPACT_ATOMS: atom_id res chain seq x y z
N MET A 1 49.49 -61.28 11.37
CA MET A 1 49.13 -59.93 11.84
C MET A 1 49.51 -58.92 10.76
N ARG A 2 48.51 -58.15 10.30
CA ARG A 2 48.54 -56.79 9.73
C ARG A 2 49.22 -56.52 8.37
N ALA A 3 48.37 -56.31 7.37
CA ALA A 3 48.57 -55.46 6.21
C ALA A 3 48.43 -53.97 6.59
N VAL A 4 49.18 -53.07 5.92
CA VAL A 4 48.73 -51.70 5.62
C VAL A 4 49.41 -51.22 4.33
N ALA A 5 48.62 -51.04 3.28
CA ALA A 5 48.98 -50.26 2.09
C ALA A 5 48.65 -48.78 2.39
N ALA A 6 49.58 -47.87 2.09
CA ALA A 6 49.39 -46.43 2.27
C ALA A 6 48.58 -45.84 1.09
N ALA A 7 47.61 -45.00 1.45
CA ALA A 7 46.52 -44.52 0.61
C ALA A 7 46.86 -43.30 -0.24
N ALA A 8 46.03 -43.14 -1.27
CA ALA A 8 45.99 -42.10 -2.29
C ALA A 8 45.77 -40.68 -1.76
N ALA A 9 46.37 -39.70 -2.44
CA ALA A 9 46.00 -38.29 -2.34
C ALA A 9 45.04 -37.93 -3.49
N VAL A 10 43.75 -37.76 -3.17
CA VAL A 10 42.76 -37.19 -4.07
C VAL A 10 42.73 -35.68 -3.87
N TRP A 11 43.02 -34.94 -4.93
CA TRP A 11 42.91 -33.49 -4.99
C TRP A 11 41.44 -33.10 -5.10
N TRP A 12 40.94 -32.31 -4.14
CA TRP A 12 39.64 -31.64 -4.25
C TRP A 12 39.87 -30.19 -4.67
N ALA A 13 39.64 -29.90 -5.96
CA ALA A 13 39.36 -28.55 -6.43
C ALA A 13 37.85 -28.31 -6.24
N GLY A 14 37.47 -27.60 -5.18
CA GLY A 14 36.09 -27.19 -4.96
C GLY A 14 35.66 -26.16 -6.02
N PRO A 15 34.46 -26.25 -6.60
CA PRO A 15 33.96 -25.19 -7.45
C PRO A 15 33.68 -23.96 -6.58
N THR A 16 34.28 -22.83 -6.97
CA THR A 16 33.88 -21.49 -6.53
C THR A 16 32.39 -21.33 -6.76
N GLY A 17 31.62 -21.29 -5.66
CA GLY A 17 30.18 -21.09 -5.68
C GLY A 17 29.84 -19.78 -6.40
N ALA A 18 29.22 -19.90 -7.56
CA ALA A 18 28.56 -18.80 -8.24
C ALA A 18 27.48 -18.25 -7.30
N ALA A 19 27.53 -16.95 -7.01
CA ALA A 19 26.44 -16.25 -6.36
C ALA A 19 25.18 -16.43 -7.20
N ALA A 20 24.18 -17.12 -6.65
CA ALA A 20 22.86 -17.21 -7.23
C ALA A 20 22.23 -15.81 -7.17
N ALA A 21 22.38 -15.04 -8.26
CA ALA A 21 21.56 -13.88 -8.52
C ALA A 21 20.20 -14.33 -9.06
N ASP A 22 19.16 -13.65 -8.58
CA ASP A 22 17.79 -13.66 -9.08
C ASP A 22 16.90 -14.87 -8.72
N GLY A 23 16.74 -15.07 -7.42
CA GLY A 23 15.45 -15.53 -6.90
C GLY A 23 14.46 -14.38 -7.00
N GLY A 24 13.48 -14.48 -7.91
CA GLY A 24 12.46 -13.46 -8.16
C GLY A 24 11.98 -12.83 -6.86
N ARG A 25 12.12 -11.51 -6.75
CA ARG A 25 11.74 -10.75 -5.56
C ARG A 25 10.31 -11.13 -5.21
N ALA A 26 10.12 -11.81 -4.08
CA ALA A 26 8.79 -12.05 -3.54
C ALA A 26 8.10 -10.67 -3.48
N VAL A 27 7.03 -10.52 -4.25
CA VAL A 27 6.22 -9.31 -4.27
C VAL A 27 5.82 -9.05 -2.83
N ASP A 28 6.15 -7.85 -2.34
CA ASP A 28 5.73 -7.44 -1.00
C ASP A 28 4.19 -7.44 -0.97
N GLU A 29 3.61 -8.31 -0.14
CA GLU A 29 2.16 -8.40 0.01
C GLU A 29 1.73 -7.40 1.10
N PRO A 30 0.69 -6.57 0.86
CA PRO A 30 0.23 -5.64 1.87
C PRO A 30 -0.34 -6.36 3.10
N ASP A 31 -0.09 -5.80 4.29
CA ASP A 31 -0.61 -6.29 5.57
C ASP A 31 -1.52 -5.25 6.28
N VAL A 32 -1.67 -4.07 5.69
CA VAL A 32 -2.60 -3.02 6.12
C VAL A 32 -3.31 -2.39 4.93
N ALA A 33 -4.59 -2.09 5.08
CA ALA A 33 -5.39 -1.35 4.13
C ALA A 33 -6.01 -0.14 4.84
N VAL A 34 -5.82 1.06 4.28
CA VAL A 34 -6.49 2.29 4.72
C VAL A 34 -7.49 2.69 3.66
N VAL A 35 -8.75 2.88 4.05
CA VAL A 35 -9.83 3.29 3.15
C VAL A 35 -10.26 4.70 3.46
N VAL A 36 -10.46 5.49 2.41
CA VAL A 36 -11.00 6.84 2.47
C VAL A 36 -12.24 6.91 1.58
N TRP A 37 -13.42 7.17 2.18
CA TRP A 37 -14.66 7.34 1.42
C TRP A 37 -14.75 8.76 0.90
N ALA A 38 -14.97 8.91 -0.40
CA ALA A 38 -14.84 10.20 -1.09
C ALA A 38 -15.97 11.18 -0.78
N ASP A 39 -17.16 10.68 -0.48
CA ASP A 39 -18.36 11.48 -0.22
C ASP A 39 -18.38 12.11 1.19
N THR A 40 -17.84 11.39 2.16
CA THR A 40 -17.90 11.73 3.58
C THR A 40 -16.54 12.11 4.16
N GLY A 41 -15.45 11.75 3.48
CA GLY A 41 -14.09 11.84 4.03
C GLY A 41 -13.84 10.87 5.19
N ARG A 42 -14.78 9.97 5.49
CA ARG A 42 -14.61 8.93 6.52
C ARG A 42 -13.36 8.11 6.19
N THR A 43 -12.63 7.70 7.23
CA THR A 43 -11.48 6.81 7.09
C THR A 43 -11.61 5.59 8.00
N ALA A 44 -11.11 4.45 7.55
CA ALA A 44 -10.97 3.24 8.35
C ALA A 44 -9.69 2.52 7.94
N SER A 45 -9.17 1.69 8.84
CA SER A 45 -8.00 0.86 8.57
C SER A 45 -8.24 -0.56 9.07
N TRP A 46 -7.73 -1.54 8.32
CA TRP A 46 -7.77 -2.94 8.70
C TRP A 46 -6.41 -3.59 8.42
N HIS A 47 -6.02 -4.51 9.29
CA HIS A 47 -4.86 -5.37 9.08
C HIS A 47 -5.25 -6.69 8.40
N ALA A 48 -4.27 -7.35 7.79
CA ALA A 48 -4.43 -8.69 7.29
C ALA A 48 -4.93 -9.65 8.38
N GLY A 49 -5.94 -10.46 8.05
CA GLY A 49 -6.65 -11.33 9.00
C GLY A 49 -7.92 -10.73 9.58
N GLU A 50 -8.17 -9.42 9.38
CA GLU A 50 -9.45 -8.80 9.70
C GLU A 50 -10.43 -8.91 8.52
N SER A 51 -11.73 -9.10 8.84
CA SER A 51 -12.77 -9.29 7.81
C SER A 51 -12.95 -8.09 6.87
N GLY A 52 -12.61 -6.87 7.32
CA GLY A 52 -12.60 -5.68 6.48
C GLY A 52 -11.52 -5.75 5.40
N PHE A 53 -10.33 -6.18 5.77
CA PHE A 53 -9.20 -6.36 4.85
C PHE A 53 -9.51 -7.43 3.79
N ASP A 54 -10.05 -8.58 4.20
CA ASP A 54 -10.38 -9.68 3.29
C ASP A 54 -11.48 -9.30 2.29
N ARG A 55 -12.51 -8.57 2.75
CA ARG A 55 -13.57 -8.05 1.86
C ARG A 55 -13.02 -7.08 0.82
N LEU A 56 -12.12 -6.17 1.21
CA LEU A 56 -11.46 -5.26 0.28
C LEU A 56 -10.61 -6.01 -0.74
N ARG A 57 -9.82 -7.00 -0.30
CA ARG A 57 -9.04 -7.84 -1.22
C ARG A 57 -9.95 -8.55 -2.22
N TRP A 58 -11.08 -9.05 -1.76
CA TRP A 58 -12.01 -9.74 -2.64
C TRP A 58 -12.68 -8.81 -3.66
N LEU A 59 -13.05 -7.59 -3.25
CA LEU A 59 -13.66 -6.61 -4.14
C LEU A 59 -12.66 -6.02 -5.14
N LEU A 60 -11.46 -5.68 -4.68
CA LEU A 60 -10.47 -4.94 -5.47
C LEU A 60 -9.54 -5.85 -6.26
N ASP A 61 -9.41 -7.12 -5.85
CA ASP A 61 -8.55 -8.13 -6.47
C ASP A 61 -7.13 -7.59 -6.75
N PRO A 62 -6.35 -7.26 -5.71
CA PRO A 62 -5.03 -6.67 -5.89
C PRO A 62 -4.02 -7.63 -6.54
N VAL A 63 -4.34 -8.91 -6.70
CA VAL A 63 -3.48 -9.85 -7.43
C VAL A 63 -3.61 -9.66 -8.95
N ARG A 64 -4.69 -9.04 -9.43
CA ARG A 64 -4.90 -8.77 -10.85
C ARG A 64 -3.87 -7.76 -11.38
N THR A 65 -3.15 -8.18 -12.42
CA THR A 65 -2.10 -7.39 -13.08
C THR A 65 -2.49 -6.85 -14.45
N GLY A 66 -3.55 -7.37 -15.05
CA GLY A 66 -4.03 -6.93 -16.36
C GLY A 66 -4.80 -5.61 -16.29
N THR A 67 -4.88 -4.92 -17.43
CA THR A 67 -5.77 -3.77 -17.62
C THR A 67 -6.84 -4.08 -18.67
N GLU A 68 -8.06 -3.70 -18.37
CA GLU A 68 -9.22 -3.71 -19.25
C GLU A 68 -9.43 -2.32 -19.84
N ARG A 69 -10.09 -2.26 -21.01
CA ARG A 69 -10.51 -0.99 -21.60
C ARG A 69 -11.74 -0.47 -20.84
N VAL A 70 -11.66 0.76 -20.35
CA VAL A 70 -12.79 1.48 -19.73
C VAL A 70 -13.84 1.88 -20.78
N PRO A 71 -15.10 2.17 -20.39
CA PRO A 71 -16.11 2.68 -21.31
C PRO A 71 -15.62 3.90 -22.11
N GLU A 72 -15.89 3.95 -23.41
CA GLU A 72 -15.38 5.01 -24.31
C GLU A 72 -15.81 6.43 -23.91
N VAL A 73 -16.95 6.54 -23.22
CA VAL A 73 -17.47 7.81 -22.70
C VAL A 73 -16.64 8.36 -21.53
N TRP A 74 -15.82 7.53 -20.86
CA TRP A 74 -15.00 7.94 -19.73
C TRP A 74 -13.71 8.63 -20.20
N THR A 75 -13.78 9.96 -20.25
CA THR A 75 -12.61 10.84 -20.26
C THR A 75 -12.33 11.35 -18.85
N GLU A 76 -11.16 11.96 -18.57
CA GLU A 76 -10.80 12.44 -17.22
C GLU A 76 -11.94 13.21 -16.54
N ASP A 77 -12.64 14.06 -17.30
CA ASP A 77 -13.74 14.92 -16.83
C ASP A 77 -15.13 14.27 -16.86
N ARG A 78 -15.27 13.06 -17.41
CA ARG A 78 -16.55 12.34 -17.58
C ARG A 78 -16.59 10.98 -16.88
N ARG A 79 -15.56 10.65 -16.11
CA ARG A 79 -15.59 9.47 -15.23
C ARG A 79 -16.62 9.69 -14.12
N PRO A 80 -17.28 8.61 -13.64
CA PRO A 80 -18.02 8.68 -12.39
C PRO A 80 -17.11 9.18 -11.25
N PRO A 81 -17.68 9.77 -10.19
CA PRO A 81 -16.90 10.11 -9.02
C PRO A 81 -16.32 8.84 -8.39
N VAL A 82 -15.11 8.96 -7.83
CA VAL A 82 -14.54 7.96 -6.94
C VAL A 82 -15.50 7.77 -5.77
N ARG A 83 -15.79 6.52 -5.38
CA ARG A 83 -16.60 6.22 -4.18
C ARG A 83 -15.72 6.09 -2.95
N PHE A 84 -14.60 5.40 -3.08
CA PHE A 84 -13.57 5.30 -2.06
C PHE A 84 -12.20 5.04 -2.70
N THR A 85 -11.16 5.37 -1.95
CA THR A 85 -9.77 5.05 -2.28
C THR A 85 -9.23 4.11 -1.19
N VAL A 86 -8.44 3.12 -1.59
CA VAL A 86 -7.72 2.21 -0.69
C VAL A 86 -6.23 2.38 -0.91
N MET A 87 -5.52 2.59 0.19
CA MET A 87 -4.08 2.63 0.26
C MET A 87 -3.61 1.32 0.91
N TRP A 88 -2.85 0.53 0.17
CA TRP A 88 -2.32 -0.76 0.60
C TRP A 88 -0.88 -0.57 1.05
N GLY A 89 -0.59 -0.95 2.29
CA GLY A 89 0.73 -0.78 2.89
C GLY A 89 1.31 -2.07 3.46
N LEU A 90 2.61 -2.00 3.72
CA LEU A 90 3.36 -3.00 4.49
C LEU A 90 3.86 -2.33 5.77
N THR A 91 3.40 -2.81 6.93
CA THR A 91 3.86 -2.37 8.25
C THR A 91 5.23 -2.97 8.58
N GLY A 92 5.86 -2.46 9.64
CA GLY A 92 7.14 -2.99 10.11
C GLY A 92 8.32 -2.64 9.20
N VAL A 93 8.13 -1.68 8.30
CA VAL A 93 9.18 -1.17 7.41
C VAL A 93 10.00 -0.16 8.19
N GLY A 94 11.32 -0.29 8.13
CA GLY A 94 12.26 0.64 8.76
C GLY A 94 13.52 -0.04 9.26
N GLY A 95 14.53 0.77 9.59
CA GLY A 95 15.90 0.34 9.87
C GLY A 95 16.84 0.65 8.70
N TRP A 96 18.08 1.05 9.04
CA TRP A 96 19.19 1.15 8.09
C TRP A 96 20.15 -0.02 8.33
N PRO A 97 20.50 -0.83 7.31
CA PRO A 97 19.90 -0.88 5.96
C PRO A 97 18.43 -1.34 6.01
N GLN A 98 17.66 -1.08 4.96
CA GLN A 98 16.23 -1.38 4.91
C GLN A 98 15.98 -2.88 5.10
N THR A 99 15.67 -3.28 6.33
CA THR A 99 15.34 -4.66 6.69
C THR A 99 13.83 -4.80 6.87
N ARG A 100 13.27 -5.92 6.41
CA ARG A 100 11.89 -6.32 6.71
C ARG A 100 11.76 -6.87 8.16
N ARG A 101 12.33 -6.17 9.15
CA ARG A 101 12.29 -6.54 10.58
C ARG A 101 12.50 -5.32 11.47
N ALA A 102 11.74 -5.25 12.56
CA ALA A 102 11.76 -4.22 13.60
C ALA A 102 13.18 -3.71 13.99
N PRO A 103 13.34 -2.41 14.29
CA PRO A 103 12.31 -1.52 14.84
C PRO A 103 11.84 -0.48 13.81
N GLY A 104 11.45 -0.90 12.61
CA GLY A 104 10.62 -0.06 11.75
C GLY A 104 9.21 0.02 12.30
N GLY A 105 8.80 1.19 12.79
CA GLY A 105 7.41 1.50 13.09
C GLY A 105 6.67 2.08 11.88
N ASP A 106 7.34 2.17 10.72
CA ASP A 106 6.82 2.84 9.55
C ASP A 106 6.05 1.88 8.66
N VAL A 107 5.24 2.47 7.78
CA VAL A 107 4.46 1.76 6.76
C VAL A 107 4.98 2.18 5.40
N ALA A 108 5.36 1.22 4.56
CA ALA A 108 5.62 1.49 3.15
C ALA A 108 4.31 1.45 2.37
N MET A 109 4.08 2.43 1.50
CA MET A 109 3.00 2.36 0.52
C MET A 109 3.38 1.38 -0.59
N LEU A 110 2.50 0.45 -0.92
CA LEU A 110 2.74 -0.52 -1.99
C LEU A 110 1.84 -0.25 -3.19
N ARG A 111 0.60 0.17 -2.96
CA ARG A 111 -0.42 0.30 -4.01
C ARG A 111 -1.52 1.24 -3.60
N GLN A 112 -2.14 1.89 -4.58
CA GLN A 112 -3.39 2.61 -4.40
C GLN A 112 -4.48 2.08 -5.34
N ASP A 113 -5.66 1.80 -4.81
CA ASP A 113 -6.86 1.45 -5.60
C ASP A 113 -7.96 2.50 -5.42
N GLN A 114 -8.69 2.80 -6.49
CA GLN A 114 -9.87 3.66 -6.47
C GLN A 114 -11.06 2.89 -7.03
N PHE A 115 -12.20 2.98 -6.34
CA PHE A 115 -13.41 2.31 -6.76
C PHE A 115 -14.40 3.28 -7.40
N PHE A 116 -15.01 2.83 -8.49
CA PHE A 116 -15.99 3.57 -9.28
C PHE A 116 -17.23 2.70 -9.50
N LEU A 117 -18.38 3.36 -9.60
CA LEU A 117 -19.62 2.72 -10.03
C LEU A 117 -20.07 3.41 -11.32
N ALA A 118 -20.12 2.64 -12.41
CA ALA A 118 -20.66 3.12 -13.68
C ALA A 118 -22.16 3.43 -13.56
N GLU A 119 -22.69 4.20 -14.51
CA GLU A 119 -24.11 4.55 -14.57
C GLU A 119 -25.01 3.31 -14.73
N ASP A 120 -24.54 2.30 -15.46
CA ASP A 120 -25.19 1.00 -15.60
C ASP A 120 -25.04 0.10 -14.35
N GLY A 121 -24.40 0.61 -13.30
CA GLY A 121 -24.12 -0.10 -12.06
C GLY A 121 -22.88 -0.98 -12.10
N THR A 122 -22.14 -1.08 -13.20
CA THR A 122 -20.92 -1.91 -13.26
C THR A 122 -19.85 -1.38 -12.31
N PRO A 123 -19.32 -2.20 -11.39
CA PRO A 123 -18.26 -1.75 -10.48
C PRO A 123 -16.89 -1.84 -11.19
N TRP A 124 -16.09 -0.78 -11.05
CA TRP A 124 -14.78 -0.64 -11.67
C TRP A 124 -13.72 -0.27 -10.64
N VAL A 125 -12.51 -0.75 -10.87
CA VAL A 125 -11.33 -0.44 -10.07
C VAL A 125 -10.29 0.21 -10.96
N ARG A 126 -9.70 1.29 -10.47
CA ARG A 126 -8.48 1.89 -11.01
C ARG A 126 -7.35 1.62 -10.02
N SER A 127 -6.30 0.98 -10.47
CA SER A 127 -5.16 0.61 -9.65
C SER A 127 -3.91 1.34 -10.10
N ASP A 128 -3.15 1.81 -9.12
CA ASP A 128 -1.80 2.30 -9.25
C ASP A 128 -0.89 1.36 -8.43
N PRO A 129 -0.18 0.42 -9.08
CA PRO A 129 0.64 -0.59 -8.41
C PRO A 129 1.93 -0.06 -7.82
N ALA A 130 2.32 1.18 -8.11
CA ALA A 130 3.58 1.76 -7.64
C ALA A 130 3.43 3.28 -7.46
N PRO A 131 2.57 3.74 -6.53
CA PRO A 131 2.21 5.15 -6.41
C PRO A 131 3.40 6.07 -6.03
N ASP A 132 4.47 5.48 -5.48
CA ASP A 132 5.71 6.20 -5.16
C ASP A 132 6.62 6.39 -6.39
N LEU A 133 6.37 5.66 -7.48
CA LEU A 133 7.06 5.80 -8.75
C LEU A 133 6.25 6.72 -9.68
N THR A 134 6.94 7.62 -10.37
CA THR A 134 6.31 8.44 -11.41
C THR A 134 6.37 7.70 -12.75
N ASP A 135 5.64 6.60 -12.88
CA ASP A 135 5.63 5.74 -14.08
C ASP A 135 4.30 5.72 -14.84
N ASP A 136 3.25 6.35 -14.29
CA ASP A 136 1.89 6.39 -14.84
C ASP A 136 1.30 4.98 -15.15
N ASP A 137 1.75 3.91 -14.46
CA ASP A 137 1.21 2.55 -14.61
C ASP A 137 -0.17 2.43 -13.97
N ILE A 138 -1.18 2.96 -14.67
CA ILE A 138 -2.57 2.93 -14.24
C ILE A 138 -3.30 1.79 -14.91
N ARG A 139 -3.84 0.89 -14.08
CA ARG A 139 -4.56 -0.30 -14.51
C ARG A 139 -6.04 -0.19 -14.18
N TRP A 140 -6.87 -0.73 -15.06
CA TRP A 140 -8.31 -0.75 -14.88
C TRP A 140 -8.85 -2.16 -14.95
N HIS A 141 -9.84 -2.48 -14.13
CA HIS A 141 -10.58 -3.74 -14.27
C HIS A 141 -11.98 -3.63 -13.68
N ARG A 142 -12.84 -4.56 -14.08
CA ARG A 142 -14.15 -4.70 -13.44
C ARG A 142 -13.97 -5.41 -12.10
N ALA A 143 -14.58 -4.86 -11.06
CA ALA A 143 -14.68 -5.53 -9.77
C ALA A 143 -15.67 -6.70 -9.85
N PRO A 144 -15.50 -7.76 -9.03
CA PRO A 144 -16.46 -8.85 -8.97
C PRO A 144 -17.83 -8.33 -8.50
N ARG A 145 -18.85 -8.47 -9.36
CA ARG A 145 -20.22 -7.99 -9.08
C ARG A 145 -20.77 -8.53 -7.77
N ARG A 146 -20.54 -9.81 -7.50
CA ARG A 146 -20.97 -10.49 -6.27
C ARG A 146 -20.32 -9.88 -5.01
N ALA A 147 -19.04 -9.52 -5.06
CA ALA A 147 -18.36 -8.90 -3.93
C ALA A 147 -18.94 -7.51 -3.63
N TYR A 148 -19.19 -6.74 -4.69
CA TYR A 148 -19.85 -5.44 -4.57
C TYR A 148 -21.25 -5.54 -3.95
N GLU A 149 -22.08 -6.48 -4.42
CA GLU A 149 -23.44 -6.67 -3.92
C GLU A 149 -23.44 -7.04 -2.44
N LEU A 150 -22.62 -8.00 -2.02
CA LEU A 150 -22.52 -8.39 -0.61
C LEU A 150 -22.07 -7.24 0.30
N MET A 151 -21.05 -6.48 -0.11
CA MET A 151 -20.61 -5.32 0.68
C MET A 151 -21.66 -4.21 0.73
N THR A 152 -22.49 -4.10 -0.31
CA THR A 152 -23.63 -3.17 -0.34
C THR A 152 -24.71 -3.60 0.65
N ASP A 153 -25.07 -4.88 0.64
CA ASP A 153 -26.07 -5.46 1.57
C ASP A 153 -25.61 -5.34 3.03
N GLU A 154 -24.30 -5.44 3.28
CA GLU A 154 -23.67 -5.25 4.60
C GLU A 154 -23.51 -3.77 5.00
N GLY A 155 -23.93 -2.83 4.15
CA GLY A 155 -23.93 -1.40 4.46
C GLY A 155 -22.56 -0.72 4.40
N PHE A 156 -21.54 -1.33 3.78
CA PHE A 156 -20.20 -0.73 3.64
C PHE A 156 -20.23 0.65 2.95
N PHE A 157 -21.14 0.81 1.99
CA PHE A 157 -21.33 2.05 1.23
C PHE A 157 -22.31 3.03 1.87
N ALA A 158 -22.98 2.66 2.97
CA ALA A 158 -23.91 3.54 3.64
C ALA A 158 -23.15 4.60 4.46
N ALA A 159 -23.63 5.85 4.41
CA ALA A 159 -23.20 6.91 5.30
C ALA A 159 -23.52 6.49 6.75
N GLY A 160 -22.48 6.30 7.58
CA GLY A 160 -22.63 5.81 8.96
C GLY A 160 -22.57 4.28 9.12
N GLY A 161 -22.32 3.51 8.07
CA GLY A 161 -21.95 2.09 8.20
C GLY A 161 -20.74 1.93 9.11
N THR A 162 -20.92 1.19 10.19
CA THR A 162 -19.93 0.99 11.24
C THR A 162 -18.80 0.09 10.74
N GLY A 163 -17.65 0.69 10.41
CA GLY A 163 -16.38 -0.01 10.53
C GLY A 163 -16.13 -0.19 12.03
N ALA A 164 -16.68 -1.26 12.60
CA ALA A 164 -16.52 -1.73 13.98
C ALA A 164 -16.06 -0.67 15.00
N GLU A 165 -17.01 -0.12 15.76
CA GLU A 165 -16.74 0.24 17.15
C GLU A 165 -16.39 -1.06 17.88
N GLY A 166 -15.11 -1.41 17.87
CA GLY A 166 -14.54 -2.42 18.74
C GLY A 166 -14.51 -1.85 20.15
N ASP A 167 -15.46 -2.29 20.97
CA ASP A 167 -15.27 -2.39 22.41
C ASP A 167 -14.12 -3.37 22.64
N ASP A 168 -12.90 -2.86 22.69
CA ASP A 168 -11.82 -3.53 23.39
C ASP A 168 -10.94 -2.47 24.08
N GLY A 169 -11.19 -2.32 25.37
CA GLY A 169 -10.38 -1.53 26.27
C GLY A 169 -8.97 -2.12 26.36
N GLY A 170 -8.05 -1.59 25.55
CA GLY A 170 -6.65 -1.99 25.56
C GLY A 170 -5.77 -0.90 24.98
N ARG A 171 -5.45 0.08 25.82
CA ARG A 171 -4.33 1.05 25.77
C ARG A 171 -3.43 0.90 24.53
N HIS A 172 -3.25 1.97 23.76
CA HIS A 172 -2.15 2.36 22.84
C HIS A 172 -2.61 3.14 21.59
N ALA A 173 -3.88 3.60 21.50
CA ALA A 173 -4.40 4.38 20.37
C ALA A 173 -4.31 5.91 20.52
N VAL A 174 -3.32 6.45 21.26
CA VAL A 174 -3.28 7.90 21.59
C VAL A 174 -1.94 8.53 21.23
N TRP A 175 -1.80 9.00 19.99
CA TRP A 175 -0.83 10.05 19.67
C TRP A 175 -1.42 11.07 18.69
N TRP A 176 -2.08 10.65 17.60
CA TRP A 176 -2.41 11.59 16.51
C TRP A 176 -3.70 12.39 16.71
N ALA A 177 -4.46 12.18 17.79
CA ALA A 177 -5.74 12.85 18.03
C ALA A 177 -5.64 14.27 18.65
N ALA A 178 -4.44 14.79 18.94
CA ALA A 178 -4.29 16.07 19.66
C ALA A 178 -3.99 17.30 18.78
N ALA A 179 -4.14 17.24 17.45
CA ALA A 179 -3.74 18.35 16.55
C ALA A 179 -4.85 18.96 15.68
N ALA A 180 -6.14 18.67 15.91
CA ALA A 180 -7.23 19.26 15.11
C ALA A 180 -8.24 20.00 15.98
N GLY A 181 -7.84 21.20 16.43
CA GLY A 181 -8.78 22.21 16.93
C GLY A 181 -9.52 22.89 15.78
N LEU A 182 -10.85 22.80 15.81
CA LEU A 182 -11.87 23.80 15.40
C LEU A 182 -11.59 24.70 14.18
N GLY A 183 -12.40 24.52 13.13
CA GLY A 183 -12.66 25.57 12.12
C GLY A 183 -13.61 25.12 11.02
N ALA A 184 -14.86 25.59 11.04
CA ALA A 184 -15.83 25.42 9.97
C ALA A 184 -15.39 26.11 8.67
N GLY A 185 -15.62 25.48 7.52
CA GLY A 185 -15.45 26.11 6.21
C GLY A 185 -15.71 25.16 5.05
N ALA A 186 -16.88 25.29 4.42
CA ALA A 186 -17.13 24.71 3.11
C ALA A 186 -16.39 25.54 2.05
N ALA A 187 -15.35 24.99 1.41
CA ALA A 187 -14.82 25.38 0.11
C ALA A 187 -13.60 24.51 -0.24
N GLY A 188 -13.49 24.09 -1.51
CA GLY A 188 -12.19 23.73 -2.08
C GLY A 188 -12.10 22.40 -2.79
N THR A 189 -12.94 22.17 -3.79
CA THR A 189 -12.53 21.43 -4.99
C THR A 189 -11.26 22.07 -5.58
N LEU A 190 -10.39 21.25 -6.19
CA LEU A 190 -9.11 21.56 -6.86
C LEU A 190 -7.85 21.53 -5.99
N LEU A 191 -7.13 20.39 -5.97
CA LEU A 191 -5.66 20.37 -6.08
C LEU A 191 -5.16 18.98 -6.50
N ILE A 192 -5.43 18.56 -7.75
CA ILE A 192 -4.50 17.66 -8.45
C ILE A 192 -4.46 18.07 -9.93
N ARG A 193 -3.77 19.18 -10.24
CA ARG A 193 -3.17 19.38 -11.56
C ARG A 193 -2.07 20.44 -11.55
N ARG A 194 -0.83 19.96 -11.71
CA ARG A 194 0.18 20.42 -12.69
C ARG A 194 1.55 20.91 -12.16
N ALA A 195 2.56 20.25 -12.76
CA ALA A 195 3.88 20.70 -13.19
C ALA A 195 5.05 20.79 -12.20
N ALA A 196 5.98 19.83 -12.38
CA ALA A 196 7.26 20.07 -13.04
C ALA A 196 7.92 21.43 -12.77
N GLY A 197 8.94 21.42 -11.92
CA GLY A 197 9.81 22.58 -11.76
C GLY A 197 10.84 22.52 -10.65
N ARG A 198 11.36 21.36 -10.20
CA ARG A 198 12.55 21.30 -9.34
C ARG A 198 13.36 20.02 -9.53
N TYR A 199 14.06 19.92 -10.66
CA TYR A 199 15.30 19.12 -10.73
C TYR A 199 16.47 20.05 -10.40
N ARG A 200 16.84 20.13 -9.11
CA ARG A 200 18.19 20.43 -8.59
C ARG A 200 18.17 20.46 -7.06
N ALA A 201 18.16 19.28 -6.45
CA ALA A 201 18.70 19.09 -5.11
C ALA A 201 19.25 17.67 -5.07
N GLY A 202 20.57 17.54 -5.24
CA GLY A 202 21.28 16.31 -4.90
C GLY A 202 21.21 16.05 -3.39
N PRO A 203 21.69 14.89 -2.92
CA PRO A 203 21.57 14.47 -1.52
C PRO A 203 22.12 15.55 -0.57
N PRO A 204 21.48 15.80 0.59
CA PRO A 204 21.92 16.80 1.54
C PRO A 204 23.36 16.49 1.96
N ARG A 205 24.28 17.39 1.62
CA ARG A 205 25.67 17.34 2.06
C ARG A 205 25.73 17.94 3.47
N GLY A 206 26.07 17.09 4.44
CA GLY A 206 26.70 17.44 5.72
C GLY A 206 25.98 18.48 6.58
N GLU A 207 25.12 18.03 7.49
CA GLU A 207 24.74 18.85 8.64
C GLU A 207 25.89 18.88 9.67
N PRO A 208 26.19 20.05 10.27
CA PRO A 208 27.27 20.20 11.23
C PRO A 208 26.90 19.55 12.57
N ARG A 209 27.82 18.74 13.10
CA ARG A 209 27.71 18.15 14.44
C ARG A 209 27.71 19.29 15.46
N GLN A 210 26.62 19.39 16.23
CA GLN A 210 26.58 20.22 17.43
C GLN A 210 27.37 19.50 18.52
N GLU A 211 28.57 19.98 18.82
CA GLU A 211 29.32 19.58 20.01
C GLU A 211 28.71 20.30 21.23
N LEU A 212 28.31 19.54 22.25
CA LEU A 212 27.98 20.09 23.55
C LEU A 212 29.27 20.68 24.15
N ILE A 213 29.29 21.99 24.37
CA ILE A 213 30.30 22.64 25.19
C ILE A 213 29.85 22.48 26.65
N ASP A 214 30.64 21.74 27.44
CA ASP A 214 30.55 21.77 28.89
C ASP A 214 30.95 23.17 29.38
N LEU A 215 30.11 23.76 30.24
CA LEU A 215 30.43 24.94 31.05
C LEU A 215 30.52 24.53 32.52
#